data_AF-A0A941D540-F1
#
_entry.id   AF-A0A941D540-F1
#
_cell.length_a   1.000
_cell.length_b   1.000
_cell.length_c   1.000
_cell.angle_alpha   90.00
_cell.angle_beta   90.00
_cell.angle_gamma   90.00
#
_symmetry.space_group_name_H-M   'P 1'
#
loop_
_entity.id
_entity.type
_entity.pdbx_description
1 polymer ?
#
loop_
_entity_poly.entity_id
_entity_poly.type
_entity_poly.pdbx_seq_one_letter_code
_entity_poly.pdbx_strand_id
1 'polypeptide(L)'
;MNRFWRNWLTVWAWLVAVFGLVLAGAGLEATDGPTRLIFGLVNGPEDLVLNAQMRFAVALMGAVTLGWAITLMVTFDAAHRLGAQAGPTWRGVLASMAAWFVIDSGLSIATGFGLNAVSNTLLMAGLLLPLLASGVLRKA
;
A
#
# COMPACT_ATOMS: atom_id res chain seq x y z
N MET A 1 -6.44 -13.59 16.07
CA MET A 1 -6.75 -13.69 14.63
C MET A 1 -6.54 -15.12 14.15
N ASN A 2 -7.51 -15.68 13.42
CA ASN A 2 -7.44 -17.04 12.87
C ASN A 2 -6.43 -17.12 11.70
N ARG A 3 -6.14 -18.34 11.22
CA ARG A 3 -5.15 -18.56 10.15
C ARG A 3 -5.52 -17.88 8.83
N PHE A 4 -6.81 -17.86 8.48
CA PHE A 4 -7.30 -17.23 7.25
C PHE A 4 -6.90 -15.76 7.18
N TRP A 5 -7.23 -14.97 8.19
CA TRP A 5 -6.94 -13.54 8.21
C TRP A 5 -5.45 -13.21 8.35
N ARG A 6 -4.67 -14.10 9.00
CA ARG A 6 -3.20 -13.97 9.01
C ARG A 6 -2.63 -14.13 7.61
N ASN A 7 -3.01 -15.21 6.91
CA ASN A 7 -2.56 -15.45 5.54
C ASN A 7 -3.01 -14.34 4.59
N TRP A 8 -4.23 -13.83 4.77
CA TRP A 8 -4.74 -12.67 4.02
C TRP A 8 -3.81 -11.46 4.17
N LEU A 9 -3.46 -11.06 5.39
CA LEU A 9 -2.55 -9.92 5.61
C LEU A 9 -1.16 -10.15 5.03
N THR A 10 -0.67 -11.40 5.07
CA THR A 10 0.59 -11.76 4.42
C THR A 10 0.52 -11.57 2.91
N VAL A 11 -0.50 -12.11 2.24
CA VAL A 11 -0.69 -11.95 0.79
C VAL A 11 -0.88 -10.48 0.42
N TRP A 12 -1.69 -9.76 1.18
CA TRP A 12 -1.92 -8.33 1.00
C TRP A 12 -0.60 -7.53 1.09
N ALA A 13 0.27 -7.81 2.06
CA ALA A 13 1.55 -7.14 2.18
C ALA A 13 2.51 -7.49 1.02
N TRP A 14 2.48 -8.73 0.53
CA TRP A 14 3.23 -9.13 -0.66
C TRP A 14 2.74 -8.40 -1.93
N LEU A 15 1.43 -8.18 -2.07
CA LEU A 15 0.91 -7.39 -3.20
C LEU A 15 1.43 -5.95 -3.16
N VAL A 16 1.50 -5.32 -1.98
CA VAL A 16 2.11 -3.99 -1.82
C VAL A 16 3.61 -4.02 -2.16
N ALA A 17 4.34 -5.06 -1.74
CA ALA A 17 5.75 -5.22 -2.08
C ALA A 17 5.97 -5.34 -3.59
N VAL A 18 5.17 -6.17 -4.27
CA VAL A 18 5.24 -6.34 -5.73
C VAL A 18 4.88 -5.04 -6.45
N PHE A 19 3.86 -4.32 -5.98
CA PHE A 19 3.51 -3.01 -6.52
C PHE A 19 4.66 -2.01 -6.39
N GLY A 20 5.30 -1.95 -5.22
CA GLY A 20 6.50 -1.14 -5.00
C GLY A 20 7.65 -1.51 -5.96
N LEU A 21 7.88 -2.81 -6.18
CA LEU A 21 8.90 -3.28 -7.11
C LEU A 21 8.60 -2.88 -8.57
N VAL A 22 7.33 -2.96 -8.98
CA VAL A 22 6.90 -2.50 -10.30
C VAL A 22 7.17 -1.01 -10.50
N LEU A 23 6.79 -0.18 -9.53
CA LEU A 23 7.05 1.27 -9.58
C LEU A 23 8.55 1.58 -9.56
N ALA A 24 9.33 0.86 -8.75
CA ALA A 24 10.78 0.99 -8.70
C ALA A 24 11.42 0.74 -10.07
N GLY A 25 10.89 -0.25 -10.81
CA GLY A 25 11.31 -0.57 -12.18
C GLY A 25 11.14 0.57 -13.19
N ALA A 26 10.28 1.56 -12.94
CA ALA A 26 10.12 2.72 -13.83
C ALA A 26 11.36 3.63 -13.90
N GLY A 27 12.29 3.47 -12.95
CA GLY A 27 13.58 4.17 -12.96
C GLY A 27 14.42 3.86 -14.19
N LEU A 28 14.20 2.70 -14.82
CA LEU A 28 14.88 2.28 -16.04
C LEU A 28 13.88 2.16 -17.18
N GLU A 29 14.27 2.63 -18.36
CA GLU A 29 13.44 2.53 -19.56
C GLU A 29 13.08 1.09 -19.92
N ALA A 30 14.03 0.16 -19.74
CA ALA A 30 13.84 -1.25 -20.05
C ALA A 30 12.75 -1.94 -19.21
N THR A 31 12.35 -1.37 -18.08
CA THR A 31 11.42 -1.98 -17.12
C THR A 31 10.22 -1.10 -16.78
N ASP A 32 9.99 0.00 -17.51
CA ASP A 32 8.92 0.95 -17.20
C ASP A 32 7.52 0.54 -17.71
N GLY A 33 7.43 -0.47 -18.58
CA GLY A 33 6.18 -0.91 -19.21
C GLY A 33 5.03 -1.20 -18.24
N PRO A 34 5.23 -2.01 -17.19
CA PRO A 34 4.19 -2.27 -16.19
C PRO A 34 3.71 -1.01 -15.46
N THR A 35 4.61 -0.06 -15.18
CA THR A 35 4.24 1.22 -14.58
C THR A 35 3.42 2.08 -15.53
N ARG A 36 3.76 2.11 -16.82
CA ARG A 36 2.93 2.79 -17.84
C ARG A 36 1.52 2.22 -17.88
N LEU A 37 1.37 0.90 -17.79
CA LEU A 37 0.06 0.25 -17.72
C LEU A 37 -0.74 0.73 -16.50
N ILE A 38 -0.10 0.77 -15.31
CA ILE A 38 -0.75 1.29 -14.09
C ILE A 38 -1.23 2.72 -14.27
N PHE A 39 -0.37 3.61 -14.79
CA PHE A 39 -0.73 5.00 -15.06
C PHE A 39 -1.87 5.14 -16.08
N GLY A 40 -1.91 4.26 -17.09
CA GLY A 40 -3.03 4.18 -18.03
C GLY A 40 -4.35 3.73 -17.39
N LEU A 41 -4.29 2.85 -16.39
CA LEU A 41 -5.47 2.39 -15.65
C LEU A 41 -6.04 3.44 -14.70
N VAL A 42 -5.17 4.24 -14.05
CA VAL A 42 -5.63 5.33 -13.17
C VAL A 42 -6.11 6.56 -13.97
N ASN A 43 -5.81 6.61 -15.27
CA ASN A 43 -6.34 7.54 -16.27
C ASN A 43 -6.36 9.01 -15.78
N GLY A 44 -5.17 9.57 -15.58
CA GLY A 44 -4.98 10.97 -15.20
C GLY A 44 -5.35 11.97 -16.32
N PRO A 45 -5.26 13.28 -16.04
CA PRO A 45 -5.66 14.33 -16.98
C PRO A 45 -4.71 14.50 -18.18
N GLU A 46 -3.47 14.03 -18.06
CA GLU A 46 -2.43 14.12 -19.09
C GLU A 46 -1.74 12.76 -19.28
N ASP A 47 -1.16 12.58 -20.47
CA ASP A 47 -0.36 11.40 -20.78
C ASP A 47 0.90 11.32 -19.89
N LEU A 48 1.26 10.11 -19.48
CA LEU A 48 2.46 9.90 -18.67
C LEU A 48 3.73 10.18 -19.49
N VAL A 49 4.48 11.21 -19.07
CA VAL A 49 5.82 11.52 -19.57
C VAL A 49 6.89 11.11 -18.56
N LEU A 50 7.59 10.00 -18.82
CA LEU A 50 8.70 9.51 -18.01
C LEU A 50 10.04 10.19 -18.36
N ASN A 51 10.14 11.49 -18.08
CA ASN A 51 11.42 12.21 -18.10
C ASN A 51 12.31 11.79 -16.90
N ALA A 52 13.54 12.30 -16.84
CA ALA A 52 14.50 11.90 -15.80
C ALA A 52 13.98 12.11 -14.37
N GLN A 53 13.33 13.25 -14.11
CA GLN A 53 12.78 13.60 -12.80
C GLN A 53 11.59 12.71 -12.44
N MET A 54 10.70 12.43 -13.39
CA MET A 54 9.54 11.57 -13.18
C MET A 54 9.97 10.11 -12.94
N ARG A 55 10.94 9.61 -13.71
CA ARG A 55 11.52 8.28 -13.49
C ARG A 55 12.12 8.16 -12.09
N PHE A 56 12.91 9.15 -11.67
CA PHE A 56 13.45 9.18 -10.33
C PHE A 56 12.36 9.19 -9.26
N ALA A 57 11.35 10.07 -9.40
CA ALA A 57 10.26 10.18 -8.44
C ALA A 57 9.44 8.88 -8.33
N VAL A 58 9.06 8.28 -9.46
CA VAL A 58 8.29 7.02 -9.46
C VAL A 58 9.12 5.86 -8.94
N ALA A 59 10.40 5.78 -9.30
CA ALA A 59 11.29 4.75 -8.77
C ALA A 59 11.48 4.88 -7.25
N LEU A 60 11.65 6.11 -6.76
CA LEU A 60 11.75 6.41 -5.33
C LEU A 60 10.47 6.03 -4.59
N MET A 61 9.29 6.37 -5.12
CA MET A 61 8.01 5.95 -4.56
C MET A 61 7.93 4.42 -4.47
N GLY A 62 8.32 3.72 -5.53
CA GLY A 62 8.35 2.25 -5.53
C GLY A 62 9.27 1.66 -4.48
N ALA A 63 10.48 2.19 -4.34
CA ALA A 63 11.43 1.77 -3.30
C ALA A 63 10.87 2.00 -1.88
N VAL A 64 10.25 3.15 -1.63
CA VAL A 64 9.60 3.47 -0.36
C VAL A 64 8.42 2.52 -0.10
N THR A 65 7.58 2.25 -1.10
CA THR A 65 6.45 1.31 -0.99
C THR A 65 6.92 -0.11 -0.68
N LEU A 66 8.00 -0.58 -1.31
CA LEU A 66 8.59 -1.88 -1.02
C LEU A 66 9.12 -1.95 0.43
N GLY A 67 9.86 -0.92 0.86
CA GLY A 67 10.33 -0.81 2.24
C GLY A 67 9.17 -0.83 3.25
N TRP A 68 8.11 -0.07 2.96
CA TRP A 68 6.89 -0.02 3.76
C TRP A 68 6.20 -1.39 3.85
N ALA A 69 6.10 -2.13 2.75
CA ALA A 69 5.55 -3.48 2.74
C ALA A 69 6.35 -4.44 3.64
N ILE A 70 7.69 -4.36 3.59
CA ILE A 70 8.57 -5.15 4.46
C ILE A 70 8.36 -4.77 5.92
N THR A 71 8.27 -3.48 6.25
CA THR A 71 7.95 -3.02 7.60
C THR A 71 6.61 -3.57 8.07
N LEU A 72 5.57 -3.55 7.22
CA LEU A 72 4.26 -4.10 7.55
C LEU A 72 4.30 -5.61 7.80
N MET A 73 5.01 -6.38 6.95
CA MET A 73 5.18 -7.82 7.13
C MET A 73 5.81 -8.16 8.48
N VAL A 74 6.92 -7.50 8.83
CA VAL A 74 7.60 -7.70 10.12
C VAL A 74 6.70 -7.26 11.28
N THR A 75 5.99 -6.13 11.12
CA THR A 75 5.06 -5.62 12.14
C THR A 75 3.91 -6.60 12.38
N PHE A 76 3.35 -7.22 11.34
CA PHE A 76 2.31 -8.23 11.45
C PHE A 76 2.80 -9.49 12.15
N ASP A 77 3.98 -9.98 11.81
CA ASP A 77 4.60 -11.13 12.49
C ASP A 77 4.83 -10.82 13.98
N ALA A 78 5.41 -9.66 14.29
CA ALA A 78 5.62 -9.22 15.67
C ALA A 78 4.29 -9.12 16.44
N ALA A 79 3.26 -8.49 15.84
CA ALA A 79 1.93 -8.40 16.44
C ALA A 79 1.27 -9.78 16.64
N HIS A 80 1.53 -10.74 15.76
CA HIS A 80 1.07 -12.12 15.94
C HIS A 80 1.74 -12.85 17.08
N ARG A 81 3.04 -12.61 17.31
CA ARG A 81 3.81 -13.16 18.44
C ARG A 81 3.40 -12.53 19.77
N LEU A 82 3.12 -11.23 19.79
CA LEU A 82 2.65 -10.49 20.97
C LEU A 82 1.24 -10.91 21.42
N GLY A 83 0.43 -11.50 20.53
CA GLY A 83 -0.88 -12.03 20.89
C GLY A 83 -1.83 -10.96 21.42
N ALA A 84 -2.27 -11.12 22.68
CA ALA A 84 -3.23 -10.19 23.30
C ALA A 84 -2.66 -8.78 23.49
N GLN A 85 -1.34 -8.65 23.67
CA GLN A 85 -0.68 -7.36 23.92
C GLN A 85 -0.48 -6.52 22.64
N ALA A 86 -0.83 -7.05 21.47
CA ALA A 86 -0.60 -6.40 20.18
C ALA A 86 -1.57 -5.26 19.86
N GLY A 87 -2.56 -4.99 20.72
CA GLY A 87 -3.59 -3.97 20.50
C GLY A 87 -3.03 -2.59 20.09
N PRO A 88 -2.01 -2.03 20.77
CA PRO A 88 -1.35 -0.80 20.37
C PRO A 88 -0.70 -0.88 18.98
N THR A 89 -0.05 -2.00 18.64
CA THR A 89 0.59 -2.21 17.33
C THR A 89 -0.43 -2.16 16.19
N TRP A 90 -1.58 -2.84 16.34
CA TRP A 90 -2.64 -2.82 15.33
C TRP A 90 -3.25 -1.42 15.14
N ARG A 91 -3.44 -0.68 16.24
CA ARG A 91 -3.91 0.72 16.19
C ARG A 91 -2.89 1.64 15.51
N GLY A 92 -1.60 1.45 15.78
CA GLY A 92 -0.54 2.19 15.11
C GLY A 92 -0.49 1.94 13.61
N VAL A 93 -0.59 0.68 13.18
CA VAL A 93 -0.70 0.35 11.74
C VAL A 93 -1.94 0.99 11.12
N LEU A 94 -3.10 0.87 11.77
CA LEU A 94 -4.34 1.46 11.27
C LEU A 94 -4.23 2.99 11.14
N ALA A 95 -3.64 3.66 12.13
CA ALA A 95 -3.44 5.11 12.08
C ALA A 95 -2.50 5.53 10.94
N SER A 96 -1.39 4.80 10.75
CA SER A 96 -0.45 5.02 9.64
C SER A 96 -1.14 4.86 8.28
N MET A 97 -1.90 3.78 8.11
CA MET A 97 -2.64 3.47 6.89
C MET A 97 -3.77 4.46 6.61
N ALA A 98 -4.48 4.91 7.65
CA ALA A 98 -5.52 5.91 7.52
C ALA A 98 -4.94 7.28 7.11
N ALA A 99 -3.81 7.69 7.70
CA ALA A 99 -3.13 8.92 7.31
C ALA A 99 -2.69 8.89 5.84
N TRP A 100 -2.05 7.80 5.42
CA TRP A 100 -1.69 7.59 4.01
C TRP A 100 -2.92 7.63 3.10
N PHE A 101 -3.98 6.87 3.44
CA PHE A 101 -5.20 6.78 2.63
C PHE A 101 -5.87 8.15 2.42
N VAL A 102 -6.00 8.95 3.48
CA VAL A 102 -6.63 10.28 3.42
C VAL A 102 -5.81 11.22 2.55
N ILE A 103 -4.50 11.29 2.78
CA ILE A 103 -3.62 12.21 2.05
C ILE A 103 -3.54 11.81 0.57
N ASP A 104 -3.24 10.54 0.28
CA ASP A 104 -3.00 10.06 -1.08
C ASP A 104 -4.28 10.10 -1.92
N SER A 105 -5.42 9.66 -1.37
CA SER A 105 -6.70 9.70 -2.08
C SER A 105 -7.21 11.12 -2.28
N GLY A 106 -7.04 11.99 -1.27
CA GLY A 106 -7.41 13.40 -1.38
C GLY A 106 -6.61 14.12 -2.47
N LEU A 107 -5.29 13.91 -2.50
CA LEU A 107 -4.43 14.45 -3.57
C LEU A 107 -4.76 13.85 -4.92
N SER A 108 -5.01 12.53 -5.01
CA SER A 108 -5.36 11.86 -6.26
C SER A 108 -6.62 12.47 -6.89
N ILE A 109 -7.65 12.75 -6.09
CA ILE A 109 -8.87 13.41 -6.58
C ILE A 109 -8.56 14.84 -7.01
N ALA A 110 -7.82 15.60 -6.19
CA ALA A 110 -7.49 16.99 -6.46
C ALA A 110 -6.62 17.19 -7.72
N THR A 111 -5.82 16.20 -8.10
CA THR A 111 -4.92 16.23 -9.26
C THR A 111 -5.47 15.51 -10.50
N GLY A 112 -6.72 15.02 -10.45
CA GLY A 112 -7.37 14.38 -11.60
C GLY A 112 -7.11 12.87 -11.75
N PHE A 113 -6.46 12.23 -10.79
CA PHE A 113 -6.24 10.78 -10.72
C PHE A 113 -7.30 10.06 -9.85
N GLY A 114 -8.57 10.44 -9.97
CA GLY A 114 -9.64 9.96 -9.08
C GLY A 114 -9.80 8.44 -9.02
N LEU A 115 -9.49 7.71 -10.10
CA LEU A 115 -9.52 6.24 -10.10
C LEU A 115 -8.50 5.62 -9.13
N ASN A 116 -7.41 6.32 -8.82
CA ASN A 116 -6.46 5.86 -7.80
C ASN A 116 -7.11 5.79 -6.40
N ALA A 117 -8.07 6.68 -6.09
CA ALA A 117 -8.79 6.61 -4.81
C ALA A 117 -9.63 5.32 -4.66
N VAL A 118 -10.07 4.72 -5.77
CA VAL A 118 -10.71 3.41 -5.77
C VAL A 118 -9.71 2.32 -5.39
N SER A 119 -8.54 2.30 -6.04
CA SER A 119 -7.45 1.39 -5.70
C SER A 119 -7.00 1.52 -4.23
N ASN A 120 -6.87 2.75 -3.74
CA ASN A 120 -6.54 3.03 -2.34
C ASN A 120 -7.60 2.53 -1.38
N THR A 121 -8.89 2.65 -1.75
CA THR A 121 -10.01 2.15 -0.95
C THR A 121 -9.96 0.62 -0.85
N LEU A 122 -9.67 -0.07 -1.96
CA LEU A 122 -9.48 -1.53 -1.95
C LEU A 122 -8.27 -1.91 -1.08
N LEU A 123 -7.17 -1.17 -1.15
CA LEU A 123 -5.99 -1.42 -0.34
C LEU A 123 -6.29 -1.24 1.16
N MET A 124 -6.96 -0.15 1.53
CA MET A 124 -7.37 0.13 2.91
C MET A 124 -8.38 -0.90 3.43
N ALA A 125 -9.37 -1.29 2.61
CA ALA A 125 -10.33 -2.33 2.96
C ALA A 125 -9.65 -3.68 3.18
N GLY A 126 -8.64 -4.01 2.36
CA GLY A 126 -7.83 -5.22 2.49
C GLY A 126 -7.13 -5.34 3.85
N LEU A 127 -6.76 -4.23 4.48
CA LEU A 127 -6.26 -4.20 5.85
C LEU A 127 -7.39 -4.18 6.89
N LEU A 128 -8.38 -3.31 6.70
CA LEU A 128 -9.39 -3.01 7.70
C LEU A 128 -10.31 -4.21 7.98
N LEU A 129 -10.68 -4.97 6.95
CA LEU A 129 -11.55 -6.14 7.07
C LEU A 129 -10.97 -7.21 8.03
N PRO A 130 -9.71 -7.68 7.86
CA PRO A 130 -9.07 -8.57 8.83
C PRO A 130 -9.04 -8.03 10.25
N LEU A 131 -8.74 -6.73 10.43
CA LEU A 131 -8.65 -6.10 11.75
C LEU A 131 -9.99 -6.08 12.48
N LEU A 132 -11.06 -5.73 11.76
CA LEU A 132 -12.43 -5.73 12.29
C LEU A 132 -12.93 -7.15 12.56
N ALA A 133 -12.82 -8.05 11.57
CA ALA A 133 -13.34 -9.42 11.66
C ALA A 133 -12.63 -10.26 12.72
N SER A 134 -11.35 -9.99 12.99
CA SER A 134 -10.58 -10.70 14.02
C SER A 134 -10.70 -10.09 15.43
N GLY A 135 -11.31 -8.91 15.55
CA GLY A 135 -11.50 -8.20 16.82
C GLY A 135 -10.21 -7.75 17.50
N VAL A 136 -9.08 -7.70 16.77
CA VAL A 136 -7.76 -7.35 17.35
C VAL A 136 -7.69 -5.91 17.86
N LEU A 137 -8.60 -5.04 17.40
CA LEU A 137 -8.69 -3.65 17.86
C LEU A 137 -9.42 -3.48 19.21
N ARG A 138 -10.20 -4.48 19.64
CA ARG A 138 -10.98 -4.43 20.90
C ARG A 138 -10.22 -5.00 22.11
N LYS A 139 -9.12 -5.71 21.85
CA LYS A 139 -8.30 -6.34 22.90
C LYS A 139 -7.25 -5.33 23.34
N ALA A 140 -7.47 -4.75 24.51
CA ALA A 140 -6.50 -3.90 25.22
C ALA A 140 -5.94 -4.70 26.39
#